data_AF-A0A2L0EK49-F1
#
_entry.id   AF-A0A2L0EK49-F1
#
_cell.length_a   1.000
_cell.length_b   1.000
_cell.length_c   1.000
_cell.angle_alpha   90.00
_cell.angle_beta   90.00
_cell.angle_gamma   90.00
#
_symmetry.space_group_name_H-M   'P 1'
#
loop_
_entity.id
_entity.type
_entity.pdbx_description
1 polymer ?
#
loop_
_entity_poly.entity_id
_entity_poly.type
_entity_poly.pdbx_seq_one_letter_code
_entity_poly.pdbx_strand_id
1 'polypeptide(L)'
;MRAYALWFLSASAILGLLGCDPHEGGGTCPDPRDPGVHYVSHEPECPGIDFACSPAQTPFSDECGCGCIGPEPAACPDPRDPEVRYVSHDPRECQLIDFDCSWPQTLFSDECGCGCIGPEPEACPDPNDPEVHYVSRDELECQLIDFICPEGQEYMSGIPAACGCGCIGPEPAACPDPRDPEVRYVSHDPGECAVIDFDCSPPERFFSGECGCGCIGPDPLVGRSH
;
A
#
# COMPACT_ATOMS: atom_id res chain seq x y z
N MET A 1 82.15 18.27 42.66
CA MET A 1 82.23 19.71 42.34
C MET A 1 80.82 20.22 42.10
N ARG A 2 80.36 21.07 43.03
CA ARG A 2 79.17 21.93 43.08
C ARG A 2 77.83 21.42 42.52
N ALA A 3 77.04 20.89 43.46
CA ALA A 3 75.59 20.91 43.45
C ALA A 3 75.06 22.35 43.65
N TYR A 4 73.96 22.69 42.99
CA TYR A 4 73.07 23.78 43.40
C TYR A 4 71.63 23.28 43.40
N ALA A 5 70.98 23.52 44.54
CA ALA A 5 69.64 23.12 44.88
C ALA A 5 68.63 24.26 44.60
N LEU A 6 67.47 23.84 44.06
CA LEU A 6 66.07 24.19 44.37
C LEU A 6 65.74 25.55 45.04
N TRP A 7 64.66 26.18 44.54
CA TRP A 7 63.37 26.51 45.21
C TRP A 7 62.57 27.49 44.29
N PHE A 8 61.49 27.08 43.60
CA PHE A 8 60.06 26.99 43.99
C PHE A 8 59.22 28.28 43.87
N LEU A 9 57.97 28.08 43.37
CA LEU A 9 56.79 28.97 43.25
C LEU A 9 56.70 29.71 41.90
N SER A 10 55.57 29.79 41.18
CA SER A 10 54.18 29.39 41.43
C SER A 10 53.31 29.68 40.20
N ALA A 11 52.28 28.84 40.00
CA ALA A 11 50.92 29.17 39.55
C ALA A 11 50.62 29.65 38.11
N SER A 12 49.82 28.82 37.44
CA SER A 12 48.55 29.14 36.74
C SER A 12 48.59 30.15 35.58
N ALA A 13 48.48 29.69 34.32
CA ALA A 13 47.23 29.35 33.60
C ALA A 13 46.40 30.57 33.15
N ILE A 14 45.90 30.46 31.92
CA ILE A 14 44.80 31.21 31.29
C ILE A 14 45.17 32.57 30.69
N LEU A 15 45.21 32.65 29.35
CA LEU A 15 44.52 33.64 28.50
C LEU A 15 44.99 33.50 27.04
N GLY A 16 44.60 32.37 26.43
CA GLY A 16 44.44 32.29 24.97
C GLY A 16 42.99 32.60 24.65
N LEU A 17 42.62 33.88 24.70
CA LEU A 17 41.36 34.40 24.15
C LEU A 17 41.74 35.68 23.40
N LEU A 18 42.10 35.50 22.13
CA LEU A 18 41.97 36.57 21.14
C LEU A 18 40.49 36.96 21.17
N GLY A 19 40.20 38.06 21.87
CA GLY A 19 38.94 38.75 21.77
C GLY A 19 38.80 39.27 20.35
N CYS A 20 37.98 38.58 19.56
CA CYS A 20 37.23 39.24 18.51
C CYS A 20 36.13 40.05 19.21
N ASP A 21 36.16 41.35 18.96
CA ASP A 21 35.19 42.36 19.37
C ASP A 21 33.73 41.93 19.08
N PRO A 22 32.76 42.27 19.95
CA PRO A 22 31.36 42.16 19.62
C PRO A 22 30.97 43.38 18.76
N HIS A 23 30.87 43.19 17.46
CA HIS A 23 30.19 44.17 16.61
C HIS A 23 28.67 43.94 16.72
N GLU A 24 27.99 44.88 17.35
CA GLU A 24 26.52 44.97 17.36
C GLU A 24 26.03 45.23 15.93
N GLY A 25 25.45 44.19 15.31
CA GLY A 25 24.97 44.28 13.93
C GLY A 25 24.18 43.09 13.37
N GLY A 26 23.40 42.37 14.17
CA GLY A 26 22.23 41.61 13.66
C GLY A 26 22.47 40.25 12.95
N GLY A 27 22.15 39.16 13.66
CA GLY A 27 21.89 37.84 13.08
C GLY A 27 22.99 36.80 13.33
N THR A 28 22.68 35.75 14.08
CA THR A 28 23.54 34.55 14.13
C THR A 28 23.54 33.86 12.77
N CYS A 29 24.73 33.55 12.24
CA CYS A 29 24.88 32.77 11.02
C CYS A 29 23.98 31.52 11.02
N PRO A 30 23.35 31.16 9.88
CA PRO A 30 22.61 29.90 9.74
C PRO A 30 23.46 28.69 10.18
N ASP A 31 22.94 27.77 10.99
CA ASP A 31 23.70 26.58 11.44
C ASP A 31 23.92 25.65 10.23
N PRO A 32 25.17 25.37 9.82
CA PRO A 32 25.45 24.47 8.68
C PRO A 32 25.06 23.00 8.93
N ARG A 33 24.65 22.65 10.15
CA ARG A 33 24.12 21.32 10.49
C ARG A 33 22.60 21.25 10.43
N ASP A 34 21.91 22.37 10.24
CA ASP A 34 20.48 22.38 9.97
C ASP A 34 20.25 21.85 8.55
N PRO A 35 19.47 20.77 8.36
CA PRO A 35 19.18 20.24 7.02
C PRO A 35 18.48 21.26 6.11
N GLY A 36 17.81 22.27 6.69
CA GLY A 36 17.23 23.36 5.92
C GLY A 36 18.21 24.45 5.48
N VAL A 37 19.52 24.29 5.71
CA VAL A 37 20.55 25.28 5.40
C VAL A 37 21.59 24.68 4.47
N HIS A 38 21.69 25.20 3.25
CA HIS A 38 22.68 24.79 2.27
C HIS A 38 23.59 25.96 1.89
N TYR A 39 24.84 25.95 2.38
CA TYR A 39 25.85 26.93 2.00
C TYR A 39 26.43 26.64 0.62
N VAL A 40 26.40 27.64 -0.26
CA VAL A 40 27.13 27.66 -1.53
C VAL A 40 28.56 28.12 -1.30
N SER A 41 28.76 29.10 -0.42
CA SER A 41 30.05 29.60 0.02
C SER A 41 29.96 30.03 1.49
N HIS A 42 31.01 29.78 2.26
CA HIS A 42 31.15 30.28 3.63
C HIS A 42 31.97 31.58 3.69
N GLU A 43 32.42 32.06 2.53
CA GLU A 43 33.12 33.33 2.40
C GLU A 43 32.10 34.43 2.06
N PRO A 44 32.25 35.65 2.61
CA PRO A 44 31.34 36.78 2.36
C PRO A 44 31.36 37.28 0.90
N GLU A 45 32.25 36.74 0.06
CA GLU A 45 32.43 37.08 -1.35
C GLU A 45 31.42 36.36 -2.27
N CYS A 46 30.13 36.52 -1.97
CA CYS A 46 29.02 36.00 -2.77
C CYS A 46 28.61 36.79 -4.02
N PRO A 47 28.93 38.10 -4.20
CA PRO A 47 28.52 38.87 -5.38
C PRO A 47 29.04 38.35 -6.73
N GLY A 48 29.97 37.39 -6.74
CA GLY A 48 30.52 36.76 -7.94
C GLY A 48 29.99 35.35 -8.23
N ILE A 49 29.14 34.80 -7.36
CA ILE A 49 28.62 33.44 -7.48
C ILE A 49 27.15 33.52 -7.88
N ASP A 50 26.84 33.01 -9.07
CA ASP A 50 25.46 32.84 -9.52
C ASP A 50 24.92 31.52 -8.97
N PHE A 51 23.91 31.59 -8.10
CA PHE A 51 23.24 30.42 -7.54
C PHE A 51 21.72 30.66 -7.50
N ALA A 52 20.97 29.57 -7.67
CA ALA A 52 19.52 29.57 -7.57
C ALA A 52 19.08 28.60 -6.48
N CYS A 53 18.15 29.05 -5.65
CA CYS A 53 17.50 28.21 -4.66
C CYS A 53 16.24 27.56 -5.25
N SER A 54 15.82 26.43 -4.68
CA SER A 54 14.54 25.81 -5.02
C SER A 54 13.39 26.76 -4.67
N PRO A 55 12.20 26.65 -5.30
CA PRO A 55 11.09 27.60 -5.07
C PRO A 55 10.62 27.71 -3.61
N ALA A 56 10.83 26.66 -2.81
CA ALA A 56 10.49 26.64 -1.37
C ALA A 56 11.60 27.22 -0.47
N GLN A 57 12.75 27.57 -1.03
CA GLN A 57 13.93 28.03 -0.31
C GLN A 57 14.15 29.54 -0.53
N THR A 58 14.65 30.20 0.50
CA THR A 58 15.02 31.62 0.50
C THR A 58 16.54 31.76 0.35
N PRO A 59 17.05 32.50 -0.65
CA PRO A 59 18.47 32.77 -0.74
C PRO A 59 18.94 33.70 0.39
N PHE A 60 20.15 33.46 0.91
CA PHE A 60 20.84 34.38 1.81
C PHE A 60 22.22 34.73 1.25
N SER A 61 22.68 35.93 1.58
CA SER A 61 24.02 36.44 1.28
C SER A 61 24.38 37.48 2.33
N ASP A 62 25.14 37.09 3.33
CA ASP A 62 25.54 37.91 4.47
C ASP A 62 27.04 37.70 4.79
N GLU A 63 27.48 38.20 5.94
CA GLU A 63 28.87 38.07 6.39
C GLU A 63 29.30 36.63 6.66
N CYS A 64 28.35 35.71 6.83
CA CYS A 64 28.58 34.30 7.04
C CYS A 64 28.73 33.52 5.71
N GLY A 65 28.43 34.17 4.58
CA GLY A 65 28.51 33.60 3.24
C GLY A 65 27.19 33.67 2.50
N CYS A 66 26.93 32.69 1.63
CA CYS A 66 25.69 32.63 0.85
C CYS A 66 25.23 31.20 0.64
N GLY A 67 23.93 31.08 0.42
CA GLY A 67 23.29 29.81 0.16
C GLY A 67 21.78 29.90 0.20
N CYS A 68 21.14 28.78 0.50
CA CYS A 68 19.69 28.65 0.53
C CYS A 68 19.25 28.21 1.93
N ILE A 69 18.22 28.86 2.46
CA ILE A 69 17.55 28.50 3.72
C ILE A 69 16.10 28.15 3.43
N GLY A 70 15.65 27.00 3.87
CA GLY A 70 14.26 26.56 3.71
C GLY A 70 14.17 25.04 3.76
N PRO A 71 12.95 24.48 3.72
CA PRO A 71 12.80 23.03 3.64
C PRO A 71 13.62 22.48 2.48
N GLU A 72 14.30 21.35 2.70
CA GLU A 72 14.89 20.60 1.60
C GLU A 72 13.81 20.31 0.56
N PRO A 73 14.10 20.43 -0.74
CA PRO A 73 13.16 20.01 -1.76
C PRO A 73 12.77 18.55 -1.47
N ALA A 74 11.48 18.24 -1.56
CA ALA A 74 11.03 16.87 -1.43
C ALA A 74 11.79 16.02 -2.46
N ALA A 75 12.50 15.00 -2.01
CA ALA A 75 13.22 14.13 -2.93
C ALA A 75 12.23 13.49 -3.91
N CYS A 76 12.57 13.51 -5.19
CA CYS A 76 11.78 12.87 -6.23
C CYS A 76 11.50 11.40 -5.87
N PRO A 77 10.28 10.88 -6.10
CA PRO A 77 9.98 9.46 -5.94
C PRO A 77 11.00 8.58 -6.71
N ASP A 78 11.54 7.52 -6.08
CA ASP A 78 12.53 6.64 -6.74
C ASP A 78 11.84 5.88 -7.89
N PRO A 79 12.27 6.06 -9.16
CA PRO A 79 11.66 5.39 -10.30
C PRO A 79 11.89 3.87 -10.32
N ARG A 80 12.70 3.33 -9.40
CA ARG A 80 12.90 1.88 -9.22
C ARG A 80 12.03 1.29 -8.13
N ASP A 81 11.32 2.12 -7.37
CA ASP A 81 10.33 1.65 -6.42
C ASP A 81 9.12 1.08 -7.20
N PRO A 82 8.73 -0.19 -7.00
CA PRO A 82 7.58 -0.78 -7.69
C PRO A 82 6.25 -0.09 -7.38
N GLU A 83 6.15 0.65 -6.27
CA GLU A 83 4.96 1.43 -5.94
C GLU A 83 4.93 2.80 -6.63
N VAL A 84 5.97 3.16 -7.38
CA VAL A 84 6.08 4.45 -8.08
C VAL A 84 5.96 4.23 -9.59
N ARG A 85 4.92 4.82 -10.17
CA ARG A 85 4.70 4.82 -11.62
C ARG A 85 4.67 6.24 -12.15
N TYR A 86 5.74 6.64 -12.83
CA TYR A 86 5.78 7.90 -13.59
C TYR A 86 4.94 7.81 -14.86
N VAL A 87 4.11 8.82 -15.08
CA VAL A 87 3.46 9.06 -16.37
C VAL A 87 4.36 9.93 -17.24
N SER A 88 4.95 10.99 -16.67
CA SER A 88 6.01 11.77 -17.32
C SER A 88 7.01 12.29 -16.28
N HIS A 89 8.24 12.50 -16.72
CA HIS A 89 9.31 13.15 -15.96
C HIS A 89 9.49 14.64 -16.34
N ASP A 90 8.71 15.17 -17.30
CA ASP A 90 8.70 16.61 -17.62
C ASP A 90 7.51 17.29 -16.94
N PRO A 91 7.73 18.18 -15.95
CA PRO A 91 6.65 18.91 -15.27
C PRO A 91 5.77 19.77 -16.19
N ARG A 92 6.26 20.13 -17.39
CA ARG A 92 5.46 20.86 -18.39
C ARG A 92 4.52 19.93 -19.15
N GLU A 93 4.92 18.68 -19.38
CA GLU A 93 4.04 17.66 -19.97
C GLU A 93 2.95 17.27 -18.97
N CYS A 94 3.30 17.16 -17.69
CA CYS A 94 2.37 16.90 -16.60
C CYS A 94 1.21 17.92 -16.49
N GLN A 95 1.41 19.16 -16.94
CA GLN A 95 0.35 20.18 -16.98
C GLN A 95 -0.62 20.01 -18.17
N LEU A 96 -0.25 19.19 -19.16
CA LEU A 96 -1.02 19.01 -20.41
C LEU A 96 -1.74 17.67 -20.46
N ILE A 97 -1.25 16.67 -19.73
CA ILE A 97 -1.83 15.33 -19.70
C ILE A 97 -2.89 15.24 -18.59
N ASP A 98 -4.00 14.59 -18.93
CA ASP A 98 -5.08 14.27 -18.00
C ASP A 98 -4.98 12.78 -17.66
N PHE A 99 -4.76 12.45 -16.39
CA PHE A 99 -4.65 11.08 -15.93
C PHE A 99 -5.12 10.96 -14.49
N ASP A 100 -5.64 9.79 -14.15
CA ASP A 100 -6.02 9.43 -12.79
C ASP A 100 -5.21 8.23 -12.30
N CYS A 101 -5.12 8.13 -10.98
CA CYS A 101 -4.55 6.97 -10.30
C CYS A 101 -5.67 6.06 -9.81
N SER A 102 -5.52 4.76 -10.04
CA SER A 102 -6.44 3.76 -9.48
C SER A 102 -6.28 3.70 -7.97
N TRP A 103 -7.37 3.55 -7.22
CA TRP A 103 -7.28 3.31 -5.78
C TRP A 103 -6.51 1.99 -5.51
N PRO A 104 -5.60 1.93 -4.52
CA PRO A 104 -5.34 2.92 -3.46
C PRO A 104 -4.22 3.92 -3.77
N GLN A 105 -3.79 4.03 -5.02
CA GLN A 105 -2.68 4.90 -5.40
C GLN A 105 -3.04 6.38 -5.25
N THR A 106 -2.06 7.20 -4.87
CA THR A 106 -2.15 8.65 -4.79
C THR A 106 -1.42 9.30 -5.96
N LEU A 107 -1.99 10.38 -6.48
CA LEU A 107 -1.37 11.17 -7.55
C LEU A 107 -0.28 12.07 -6.97
N PHE A 108 0.86 12.14 -7.66
CA PHE A 108 1.87 13.17 -7.44
C PHE A 108 2.10 13.97 -8.74
N SER A 109 2.39 15.26 -8.57
CA SER A 109 2.77 16.15 -9.66
C SER A 109 3.63 17.28 -9.08
N ASP A 110 4.94 17.19 -9.28
CA ASP A 110 5.93 18.10 -8.72
C ASP A 110 7.02 18.42 -9.77
N GLU A 111 8.14 18.99 -9.32
CA GLU A 111 9.27 19.34 -10.19
C GLU A 111 9.98 18.13 -10.80
N CYS A 112 9.74 16.93 -10.28
CA CYS A 112 10.30 15.67 -10.76
C CYS A 112 9.46 15.04 -11.86
N GLY A 113 8.21 15.49 -12.03
CA GLY A 113 7.25 14.97 -13.00
C GLY A 113 5.91 14.67 -12.34
N CYS A 114 5.23 13.67 -12.86
CA CYS A 114 3.91 13.28 -12.38
C CYS A 114 3.66 11.78 -12.56
N GLY A 115 2.81 11.24 -11.70
CA GLY A 115 2.46 9.84 -11.73
C GLY A 115 1.63 9.41 -10.54
N CYS A 116 1.69 8.11 -10.25
CA CYS A 116 0.98 7.48 -9.15
C CYS A 116 1.97 6.83 -8.18
N ILE A 117 1.70 6.97 -6.88
CA ILE A 117 2.44 6.33 -5.79
C ILE A 117 1.49 5.46 -4.98
N GLY A 118 1.92 4.25 -4.64
CA GLY A 118 1.20 3.33 -3.80
C GLY A 118 1.10 1.94 -4.43
N PRO A 119 0.58 0.96 -3.69
CA PRO A 119 0.55 -0.41 -4.16
C PRO A 119 -0.28 -0.51 -5.44
N GLU A 120 0.19 -1.33 -6.37
CA GLU A 120 -0.57 -1.65 -7.57
C GLU A 120 -1.91 -2.28 -7.13
N PRO A 121 -3.05 -1.82 -7.68
CA PRO A 121 -4.33 -2.42 -7.35
C PRO A 121 -4.27 -3.92 -7.66
N GLU A 122 -4.87 -4.72 -6.79
CA GLU A 122 -5.08 -6.13 -7.10
C GLU A 122 -5.85 -6.24 -8.43
N ALA A 123 -5.67 -7.34 -9.18
CA ALA A 123 -6.47 -7.53 -10.39
C ALA A 123 -7.90 -7.94 -9.99
N CYS A 124 -8.89 -7.53 -10.77
CA CYS A 124 -10.24 -8.05 -10.61
C CYS A 124 -10.26 -9.58 -10.78
N PRO A 125 -11.09 -10.31 -10.03
CA PRO A 125 -11.28 -11.75 -10.23
C PRO A 125 -11.63 -12.07 -11.69
N ASP A 126 -11.06 -13.16 -12.22
CA ASP A 126 -11.26 -13.54 -13.62
C ASP A 126 -12.75 -13.83 -13.89
N PRO A 127 -13.41 -13.11 -14.81
CA PRO A 127 -14.82 -13.36 -15.13
C PRO A 127 -15.09 -14.72 -15.77
N ASN A 128 -14.06 -15.46 -16.16
CA ASN A 128 -14.17 -16.84 -16.66
C ASN A 128 -13.92 -17.89 -15.58
N ASP A 129 -13.57 -17.48 -14.36
CA ASP A 129 -13.50 -18.37 -13.22
C ASP A 129 -14.92 -18.85 -12.85
N PRO A 130 -15.19 -20.17 -12.82
CA PRO A 130 -16.51 -20.69 -12.45
C PRO A 130 -16.93 -20.33 -11.02
N GLU A 131 -15.99 -20.00 -10.14
CA GLU A 131 -16.28 -19.58 -8.77
C GLU A 131 -16.61 -18.08 -8.67
N VAL A 132 -16.56 -17.33 -9.79
CA VAL A 132 -16.80 -15.88 -9.82
C VAL A 132 -18.06 -15.58 -10.62
N HIS A 133 -19.06 -15.01 -9.96
CA HIS A 133 -20.29 -14.54 -10.58
C HIS A 133 -20.46 -13.04 -10.43
N TYR A 134 -20.22 -12.29 -11.50
CA TYR A 134 -20.48 -10.85 -11.54
C TYR A 134 -21.96 -10.57 -11.74
N VAL A 135 -22.55 -9.77 -10.85
CA VAL A 135 -23.91 -9.25 -11.01
C VAL A 135 -23.88 -7.95 -11.81
N SER A 136 -22.94 -7.05 -11.52
CA SER A 136 -22.64 -5.89 -12.36
C SER A 136 -21.14 -5.56 -12.30
N ARG A 137 -20.64 -4.92 -13.36
CA ARG A 137 -19.29 -4.34 -13.41
C ARG A 137 -19.29 -2.83 -13.19
N ASP A 138 -20.46 -2.22 -13.07
CA ASP A 138 -20.62 -0.79 -12.85
C ASP A 138 -20.78 -0.51 -11.36
N GLU A 139 -19.91 0.33 -10.80
CA GLU A 139 -19.91 0.63 -9.36
C GLU A 139 -21.17 1.37 -8.89
N LEU A 140 -21.76 2.19 -9.76
CA LEU A 140 -22.98 2.91 -9.44
C LEU A 140 -24.17 1.95 -9.44
N GLU A 141 -24.23 1.04 -10.42
CA GLU A 141 -25.23 -0.01 -10.45
C GLU A 141 -25.12 -0.90 -9.20
N CYS A 142 -23.90 -1.29 -8.82
CA CYS A 142 -23.62 -2.06 -7.61
C CYS A 142 -24.09 -1.41 -6.30
N GLN A 143 -24.20 -0.09 -6.24
CA GLN A 143 -24.77 0.62 -5.10
C GLN A 143 -26.30 0.63 -5.09
N LEU A 144 -26.93 0.36 -6.24
CA LEU A 144 -28.38 0.41 -6.43
C LEU A 144 -29.03 -0.98 -6.40
N ILE A 145 -28.29 -2.03 -6.76
CA ILE A 145 -28.79 -3.41 -6.75
C ILE A 145 -28.62 -4.05 -5.37
N ASP A 146 -29.67 -4.74 -4.93
CA ASP A 146 -29.66 -5.55 -3.71
C ASP A 146 -29.72 -7.02 -4.13
N PHE A 147 -28.70 -7.79 -3.75
CA PHE A 147 -28.62 -9.22 -4.03
C PHE A 147 -27.96 -9.95 -2.88
N ILE A 148 -28.27 -11.25 -2.78
CA ILE A 148 -27.73 -12.13 -1.75
C ILE A 148 -26.99 -13.25 -2.46
N CYS A 149 -25.78 -13.55 -2.00
CA CYS A 149 -25.01 -14.67 -2.52
C CYS A 149 -25.56 -16.01 -2.03
N PRO A 150 -25.55 -17.06 -2.87
CA PRO A 150 -25.88 -18.43 -2.47
C PRO A 150 -25.07 -18.92 -1.27
N GLU A 151 -25.58 -19.92 -0.55
CA GLU A 151 -24.85 -20.53 0.57
C GLU A 151 -23.47 -21.03 0.13
N GLY A 152 -22.44 -20.68 0.90
CA GLY A 152 -21.04 -21.03 0.61
C GLY A 152 -20.31 -20.03 -0.28
N GLN A 153 -21.00 -19.02 -0.84
CA GLN A 153 -20.37 -17.93 -1.56
C GLN A 153 -20.26 -16.67 -0.70
N GLU A 154 -19.19 -15.91 -0.93
CA GLU A 154 -18.92 -14.64 -0.29
C GLU A 154 -19.31 -13.48 -1.21
N TYR A 155 -19.78 -12.39 -0.60
CA TYR A 155 -20.09 -11.18 -1.32
C TYR A 155 -18.80 -10.48 -1.77
N MET A 156 -18.70 -10.24 -3.07
CA MET A 156 -17.62 -9.48 -3.68
C MET A 156 -18.15 -8.08 -3.99
N SER A 157 -17.51 -7.04 -3.44
CA SER A 157 -17.78 -5.65 -3.82
C SER A 157 -16.52 -4.85 -3.92
N GLY A 158 -16.35 -4.17 -5.06
CA GLY A 158 -15.57 -2.94 -5.20
C GLY A 158 -14.16 -2.97 -4.62
N ILE A 159 -13.56 -4.15 -4.43
CA ILE A 159 -12.18 -4.33 -4.02
C ILE A 159 -11.58 -5.34 -5.01
N PRO A 160 -10.67 -4.89 -5.87
CA PRO A 160 -10.27 -3.49 -6.09
C PRO A 160 -11.43 -2.60 -6.55
N ALA A 161 -11.39 -1.31 -6.16
CA ALA A 161 -12.33 -0.31 -6.66
C ALA A 161 -12.23 -0.29 -8.18
N ALA A 162 -13.37 -0.46 -8.85
CA ALA A 162 -13.62 -0.65 -10.29
C ALA A 162 -13.90 -2.09 -10.76
N CYS A 163 -13.88 -3.12 -9.91
CA CYS A 163 -14.21 -4.48 -10.38
C CYS A 163 -15.71 -4.76 -10.48
N GLY A 164 -16.55 -3.97 -9.80
CA GLY A 164 -17.99 -4.19 -9.70
C GLY A 164 -18.37 -5.03 -8.49
N CYS A 165 -19.45 -5.79 -8.61
CA CYS A 165 -20.03 -6.56 -7.51
C CYS A 165 -20.57 -7.90 -7.99
N GLY A 166 -20.52 -8.88 -7.09
CA GLY A 166 -20.90 -10.24 -7.39
C GLY A 166 -20.75 -11.18 -6.21
N CYS A 167 -20.68 -12.46 -6.52
CA CYS A 167 -20.44 -13.52 -5.56
C CYS A 167 -19.18 -14.28 -5.95
N ILE A 168 -18.35 -14.61 -4.97
CA ILE A 168 -17.15 -15.42 -5.16
C ILE A 168 -17.18 -16.63 -4.22
N GLY A 169 -16.83 -17.80 -4.74
CA GLY A 169 -16.74 -19.02 -3.96
C GLY A 169 -17.21 -20.23 -4.76
N PRO A 170 -17.04 -21.43 -4.19
CA PRO A 170 -17.43 -22.65 -4.86
C PRO A 170 -18.91 -22.58 -5.26
N GLU A 171 -19.24 -23.00 -6.49
CA GLU A 171 -20.64 -23.20 -6.84
C GLU A 171 -21.28 -24.14 -5.82
N PRO A 172 -22.52 -23.87 -5.38
CA PRO A 172 -23.24 -24.78 -4.50
C PRO A 172 -23.20 -26.17 -5.12
N ALA A 173 -22.81 -27.18 -4.35
CA ALA A 173 -22.76 -28.54 -4.85
C ALA A 173 -24.11 -28.90 -5.47
N ALA A 174 -24.12 -29.13 -6.78
CA ALA A 174 -25.35 -29.46 -7.49
C ALA A 174 -26.02 -30.65 -6.81
N CYS A 175 -27.34 -30.57 -6.66
CA CYS A 175 -28.14 -31.65 -6.09
C CYS A 175 -27.80 -32.98 -6.79
N PRO A 176 -27.52 -34.06 -6.05
CA PRO A 176 -27.38 -35.39 -6.64
C PRO A 176 -28.57 -35.73 -7.57
N ASP A 177 -28.33 -36.25 -8.78
CA ASP A 177 -29.44 -36.54 -9.72
C ASP A 177 -30.33 -37.65 -9.12
N PRO A 178 -31.64 -37.42 -8.87
CA PRO A 178 -32.53 -38.45 -8.33
C PRO A 178 -32.71 -39.66 -9.25
N ARG A 179 -32.28 -39.58 -10.51
CA ARG A 179 -32.30 -40.68 -11.49
C ARG A 179 -31.00 -41.47 -11.50
N ASP A 180 -29.96 -41.01 -10.81
CA ASP A 180 -28.74 -41.77 -10.63
C ASP A 180 -29.03 -42.96 -9.69
N PRO A 181 -28.84 -44.22 -10.14
CA PRO A 181 -29.07 -45.39 -9.31
C PRO A 181 -28.15 -45.47 -8.08
N GLU A 182 -27.05 -44.71 -8.04
CA GLU A 182 -26.17 -44.62 -6.87
C GLU A 182 -26.63 -43.57 -5.86
N VAL A 183 -27.72 -42.83 -6.14
CA VAL A 183 -28.26 -41.78 -5.26
C VAL A 183 -29.58 -42.23 -4.65
N ARG A 184 -29.63 -42.23 -3.33
CA ARG A 184 -30.85 -42.54 -2.56
C ARG A 184 -31.19 -41.37 -1.64
N TYR A 185 -32.22 -40.62 -2.01
CA TYR A 185 -32.80 -39.58 -1.16
C TYR A 185 -33.59 -40.19 0.00
N VAL A 186 -33.38 -39.63 1.20
CA VAL A 186 -34.15 -39.92 2.41
C VAL A 186 -35.23 -38.86 2.59
N SER A 187 -34.90 -37.58 2.40
CA SER A 187 -35.87 -36.50 2.25
C SER A 187 -35.35 -35.47 1.25
N HIS A 188 -36.28 -34.78 0.58
CA HIS A 188 -36.00 -33.62 -0.27
C HIS A 188 -36.24 -32.29 0.47
N ASP A 189 -36.69 -32.34 1.73
CA ASP A 189 -36.89 -31.17 2.58
C ASP A 189 -35.69 -30.99 3.52
N PRO A 190 -34.88 -29.92 3.37
CA PRO A 190 -33.76 -29.62 4.26
C PRO A 190 -34.16 -29.49 5.74
N GLY A 191 -35.39 -29.01 6.01
CA GLY A 191 -35.92 -28.90 7.36
C GLY A 191 -36.17 -30.26 8.00
N GLU A 192 -36.68 -31.23 7.23
CA GLU A 192 -36.80 -32.62 7.69
C GLU A 192 -35.42 -33.28 7.86
N CYS A 193 -34.49 -32.97 6.97
CA CYS A 193 -33.12 -33.48 7.04
C CYS A 193 -32.37 -33.07 8.31
N ALA A 194 -32.73 -31.94 8.93
CA ALA A 194 -32.16 -31.50 10.20
C ALA A 194 -32.62 -32.32 11.42
N VAL A 195 -33.71 -33.10 11.28
CA VAL A 195 -34.34 -33.83 12.40
C VAL A 195 -34.47 -35.34 12.18
N ILE A 196 -34.32 -35.80 10.94
CA ILE A 196 -34.37 -37.23 10.61
C ILE A 196 -33.02 -37.90 10.89
N ASP A 197 -33.08 -39.04 11.58
CA ASP A 197 -31.90 -39.86 11.91
C ASP A 197 -31.83 -41.04 10.93
N PHE A 198 -30.75 -41.13 10.16
CA PHE A 198 -30.52 -42.22 9.22
C PHE A 198 -29.02 -42.47 9.00
N ASP A 199 -28.69 -43.72 8.68
CA ASP A 199 -27.34 -44.14 8.37
C ASP A 199 -27.23 -44.64 6.92
N CYS A 200 -26.05 -44.41 6.32
CA CYS A 200 -25.69 -44.99 5.03
C CYS A 200 -24.92 -46.30 5.22
N SER A 201 -25.20 -47.29 4.38
CA SER A 201 -24.52 -48.59 4.46
C SER A 201 -23.18 -48.54 3.71
N PRO A 202 -22.04 -49.00 4.26
CA PRO A 202 -20.80 -49.03 3.49
C PRO A 202 -20.97 -49.80 2.17
N PRO A 203 -20.50 -49.28 1.02
CA PRO A 203 -19.60 -48.13 0.85
C PRO A 203 -20.28 -46.77 0.61
N GLU A 204 -21.59 -46.65 0.82
CA GLU A 204 -22.34 -45.41 0.65
C GLU A 204 -21.79 -44.29 1.56
N ARG A 205 -21.84 -43.05 1.05
CA ARG A 205 -21.50 -41.82 1.77
C ARG A 205 -22.76 -41.00 2.00
N PHE A 206 -22.81 -40.33 3.15
CA PHE A 206 -23.89 -39.40 3.48
C PHE A 206 -23.76 -38.08 2.69
N PHE A 207 -24.89 -37.51 2.29
CA PHE A 207 -24.98 -36.13 1.83
C PHE A 207 -26.17 -35.40 2.47
N SER A 208 -26.02 -34.10 2.71
CA SER A 208 -27.12 -33.20 3.09
C SER A 208 -26.85 -31.78 2.58
N GLY A 209 -27.90 -31.07 2.16
CA GLY A 209 -27.83 -29.69 1.73
C GLY A 209 -29.22 -29.14 1.39
N GLU A 210 -29.26 -28.05 0.61
CA GLU A 210 -30.51 -27.39 0.20
C GLU A 210 -31.44 -28.30 -0.63
N CYS A 211 -30.89 -29.34 -1.24
CA CYS A 211 -31.62 -30.30 -2.05
C CYS A 211 -32.25 -31.45 -1.24
N GLY A 212 -32.03 -31.47 0.07
CA GLY A 212 -32.38 -32.56 0.97
C GLY A 212 -31.15 -33.38 1.40
N CYS A 213 -31.39 -34.63 1.77
CA CYS A 213 -30.40 -35.51 2.37
C CYS A 213 -30.60 -36.96 1.93
N GLY A 214 -29.50 -37.72 1.94
CA GLY A 214 -29.52 -39.11 1.53
C GLY A 214 -28.16 -39.77 1.54
N CYS A 215 -28.06 -40.86 0.79
CA CYS A 215 -26.86 -41.66 0.63
C CYS A 215 -26.45 -41.69 -0.84
N ILE A 216 -25.15 -41.62 -1.10
CA ILE A 216 -24.56 -41.74 -2.43
C ILE A 216 -23.46 -42.81 -2.46
N GLY A 217 -23.57 -43.78 -3.37
CA GLY A 217 -22.59 -44.83 -3.58
C GLY A 217 -23.20 -46.09 -4.18
N PRO A 218 -22.38 -47.08 -4.55
CA PRO A 218 -22.86 -48.29 -5.20
C PRO A 218 -23.73 -49.11 -4.25
N ASP A 219 -24.95 -49.41 -4.68
CA ASP A 219 -25.92 -50.20 -3.89
C ASP A 219 -25.34 -51.60 -3.60
N PRO A 220 -25.13 -51.97 -2.33
CA PRO A 220 -24.62 -53.29 -1.96
C PRO A 220 -25.57 -54.45 -2.34
N LEU A 221 -26.82 -54.17 -2.74
CA LEU A 221 -27.83 -55.17 -3.08
C LEU A 221 -27.97 -55.46 -4.58
N VAL A 222 -27.43 -54.61 -5.47
CA VAL A 222 -27.54 -54.82 -6.94
C VAL A 222 -26.57 -55.90 -7.45
N GLY A 223 -25.65 -56.38 -6.62
CA GLY A 223 -24.66 -57.41 -6.95
C GLY A 223 -25.02 -58.87 -6.61
N ARG A 224 -26.22 -59.18 -6.10
CA ARG A 224 -26.61 -60.56 -5.73
C ARG A 224 -27.78 -61.09 -6.57
N SER A 225 -27.52 -61.35 -7.84
CA SER A 225 -28.29 -62.33 -8.61
C SER A 225 -27.32 -63.34 -9.24
N HIS A 226 -27.13 -64.46 -8.55
CA HIS A 226 -26.57 -65.71 -9.08
C HIS A 226 -27.57 -66.83 -8.83
#